data_AF-A0A0M9BRQ1-F1
#
_entry.id   AF-A0A0M9BRQ1-F1
#
_cell.length_a   1.000
_cell.length_b   1.000
_cell.length_c   1.000
_cell.angle_alpha   90.00
_cell.angle_beta   90.00
_cell.angle_gamma   90.00
#
_symmetry.space_group_name_H-M   'P 1'
#
loop_
_entity.id
_entity.type
_entity.pdbx_description
1 polymer ?
#
loop_
_entity_poly.entity_id
_entity_poly.type
_entity_poly.pdbx_seq_one_letter_code
_entity_poly.pdbx_strand_id
1 'polypeptide(L)'
;MYFILSVVALFLLSACADGVTGSSQQNELGEPYRVALEELISTDTALNENMEYISLDFDKGLPLKDSDKKSIEDYLHSKYNVKIYNLTYEELIEEGLSEQSESTLKGILLKIEKQEKQSDNNIAIEVSKYRANEGALSAKITLTYEEGKWKVATHTPTRES
;
A
#
# COMPACT_ATOMS: atom_id res chain seq x y z
N MET A 1 49.42 -51.63 3.24
CA MET A 1 48.76 -52.74 3.97
C MET A 1 47.72 -52.09 4.89
N TYR A 2 46.46 -52.53 4.77
CA TYR A 2 45.18 -52.18 5.45
C TYR A 2 45.23 -51.21 6.67
N PHE A 3 44.27 -50.30 6.89
CA PHE A 3 42.87 -50.62 7.25
C PHE A 3 41.98 -49.36 7.25
N ILE A 4 40.69 -49.59 7.02
CA ILE A 4 39.54 -48.68 6.90
C ILE A 4 39.10 -48.08 8.25
N LEU A 5 38.62 -46.82 8.28
CA LEU A 5 37.57 -46.26 9.17
C LEU A 5 37.33 -44.79 8.73
N SER A 6 36.30 -44.44 7.96
CA SER A 6 34.85 -44.35 8.24
C SER A 6 34.46 -43.29 9.28
N VAL A 7 33.49 -42.44 8.87
CA VAL A 7 32.62 -41.52 9.63
C VAL A 7 33.34 -40.26 10.20
N VAL A 8 32.87 -39.01 10.09
CA VAL A 8 31.52 -38.44 10.09
C VAL A 8 31.56 -37.09 9.36
N ALA A 9 30.55 -36.83 8.53
CA ALA A 9 30.24 -35.51 8.01
C ALA A 9 29.69 -34.59 9.13
N LEU A 10 30.33 -33.46 9.37
CA LEU A 10 29.68 -32.31 10.01
C LEU A 10 29.69 -31.13 9.04
N PHE A 11 28.64 -31.08 8.22
CA PHE A 11 28.16 -29.83 7.64
C PHE A 11 27.65 -28.96 8.79
N LEU A 12 28.48 -28.05 9.30
CA LEU A 12 27.99 -26.91 10.05
C LEU A 12 27.60 -25.84 9.04
N LEU A 13 26.40 -25.99 8.47
CA LEU A 13 25.67 -24.86 7.94
C LEU A 13 25.34 -23.99 9.16
N SER A 14 26.14 -22.94 9.36
CA SER A 14 25.74 -21.82 10.22
C SER A 14 24.57 -21.14 9.54
N ALA A 15 23.37 -21.67 9.76
CA ALA A 15 22.15 -20.91 9.60
C ALA A 15 22.23 -19.80 10.63
N CYS A 16 22.70 -18.62 10.19
CA CYS A 16 22.26 -17.39 10.84
C CYS A 16 20.75 -17.37 10.63
N ALA A 17 20.02 -17.91 11.60
CA ALA A 17 18.70 -17.43 11.89
C ALA A 17 18.92 -15.95 12.20
N ASP A 18 18.69 -15.10 11.21
CA ASP A 18 18.32 -13.72 11.47
C ASP A 18 17.01 -13.80 12.26
N GLY A 19 17.15 -14.05 13.56
CA GLY A 19 16.17 -13.71 14.55
C GLY A 19 16.01 -12.22 14.44
N VAL A 20 15.09 -11.81 13.56
CA VAL A 20 14.53 -10.47 13.54
C VAL A 20 13.99 -10.27 14.94
N THR A 21 14.80 -9.59 15.73
CA THR A 21 14.45 -9.05 17.02
C THR A 21 13.21 -8.21 16.83
N GLY A 22 12.08 -8.74 17.27
CA GLY A 22 10.84 -8.00 17.44
C GLY A 22 11.10 -6.88 18.44
N SER A 23 11.48 -5.72 17.94
CA SER A 23 11.63 -4.49 18.70
C SER A 23 11.67 -3.26 17.77
N SER A 24 10.55 -3.02 17.07
CA SER A 24 10.16 -1.69 16.55
C SER A 24 8.66 -1.57 16.18
N GLN A 25 7.88 -2.67 16.21
CA GLN A 25 6.45 -2.70 15.86
C GLN A 25 5.50 -2.03 16.88
N GLN A 26 5.82 -0.83 17.35
CA GLN A 26 4.82 0.02 17.99
C GLN A 26 4.46 1.16 17.03
N ASN A 27 3.38 0.92 16.28
CA ASN A 27 2.69 1.86 15.37
C ASN A 27 3.47 2.24 14.09
N GLU A 28 3.90 1.27 13.29
CA GLU A 28 4.22 1.50 11.88
C GLU A 28 2.97 1.15 11.06
N LEU A 29 2.15 2.17 10.76
CA LEU A 29 0.93 1.99 9.98
C LEU A 29 1.19 2.12 8.47
N GLY A 30 2.41 2.46 8.04
CA GLY A 30 2.75 2.60 6.64
C GLY A 30 2.46 1.34 5.81
N GLU A 31 2.85 0.16 6.29
CA GLU A 31 2.64 -1.10 5.58
C GLU A 31 1.15 -1.43 5.32
N PRO A 32 0.25 -1.46 6.34
CA PRO A 32 -1.15 -1.79 6.08
C PRO A 32 -1.83 -0.78 5.15
N TYR A 33 -1.57 0.53 5.30
CA TYR A 33 -2.10 1.51 4.36
C TYR A 33 -1.59 1.31 2.93
N ARG A 34 -0.29 1.04 2.77
CA ARG A 34 0.32 0.73 1.47
C ARG A 34 -0.37 -0.46 0.80
N VAL A 35 -0.60 -1.55 1.55
CA VAL A 35 -1.27 -2.75 1.04
C VAL A 35 -2.70 -2.45 0.60
N ALA A 36 -3.46 -1.70 1.39
CA ALA A 36 -4.83 -1.33 1.05
C ALA A 36 -4.90 -0.45 -0.22
N LEU A 37 -4.03 0.56 -0.33
CA LEU A 37 -3.95 1.43 -1.50
C LEU A 37 -3.54 0.65 -2.76
N GLU A 38 -2.56 -0.23 -2.64
CA GLU A 38 -2.11 -1.09 -3.74
C GLU A 38 -3.20 -2.04 -4.23
N GLU A 39 -3.93 -2.65 -3.30
CA GLU A 39 -5.07 -3.51 -3.62
C GLU A 39 -6.12 -2.72 -4.40
N LEU A 40 -6.47 -1.50 -3.95
CA LEU A 40 -7.43 -0.64 -4.62
C LEU A 40 -7.00 -0.22 -6.04
N ILE A 41 -5.71 0.09 -6.22
CA ILE A 41 -5.17 0.36 -7.57
C ILE A 41 -5.39 -0.87 -8.45
N SER A 42 -5.12 -2.07 -7.93
CA SER A 42 -5.21 -3.34 -8.67
C SER A 42 -6.64 -3.80 -8.95
N THR A 43 -7.63 -3.39 -8.16
CA THR A 43 -9.05 -3.76 -8.32
C THR A 43 -9.66 -3.31 -9.65
N ASP A 44 -9.29 -2.12 -10.13
CA ASP A 44 -9.77 -1.61 -11.41
C ASP A 44 -8.60 -1.01 -12.19
N THR A 45 -8.01 -1.84 -13.05
CA THR A 45 -6.85 -1.44 -13.87
C THR A 45 -7.21 -0.48 -14.99
N ALA A 46 -8.47 -0.43 -15.43
CA ALA A 46 -8.91 0.49 -16.48
C ALA A 46 -8.77 1.94 -16.03
N LEU A 47 -9.07 2.20 -14.74
CA LEU A 47 -8.84 3.52 -14.14
C LEU A 47 -7.36 3.93 -14.08
N ASN A 48 -6.43 2.99 -14.25
CA ASN A 48 -5.00 3.27 -14.21
C ASN A 48 -4.38 3.47 -15.61
N GLU A 49 -5.15 3.33 -16.70
CA GLU A 49 -4.62 3.41 -18.06
C GLU A 49 -4.03 4.79 -18.38
N ASN A 50 -2.80 4.84 -18.89
CA ASN A 50 -2.08 6.09 -19.21
C ASN A 50 -1.97 7.07 -18.02
N MET A 51 -2.03 6.57 -16.79
CA MET A 51 -1.86 7.37 -15.59
C MET A 51 -0.48 8.04 -15.57
N GLU A 52 -0.44 9.37 -15.54
CA GLU A 52 0.81 10.15 -15.49
C GLU A 52 1.37 10.30 -14.07
N TYR A 53 0.51 10.21 -13.05
CA TYR A 53 0.86 10.39 -11.64
C TYR A 53 -0.12 9.65 -10.70
N ILE A 54 0.32 9.46 -9.46
CA ILE A 54 -0.55 9.10 -8.33
C ILE A 54 -0.52 10.26 -7.33
N SER A 55 -1.67 10.78 -6.95
CA SER A 55 -1.78 11.70 -5.82
C SER A 55 -2.29 10.97 -4.58
N LEU A 56 -1.70 11.26 -3.43
CA LEU A 56 -2.07 10.74 -2.13
C LEU A 56 -2.68 11.87 -1.30
N ASP A 57 -3.98 11.80 -1.06
CA ASP A 57 -4.64 12.68 -0.09
C ASP A 57 -4.64 11.99 1.27
N PHE A 58 -3.63 12.34 2.08
CA PHE A 58 -3.55 11.94 3.47
C PHE A 58 -4.34 12.92 4.33
N ASP A 59 -5.56 12.54 4.72
CA ASP A 59 -6.35 13.30 5.68
C ASP A 59 -5.51 13.60 6.94
N LYS A 60 -5.56 14.86 7.41
CA LYS A 60 -4.79 15.34 8.58
C LYS A 60 -5.14 14.61 9.87
N GLY A 61 -6.29 13.94 9.94
CA GLY A 61 -6.73 13.11 11.06
C GLY A 61 -6.15 11.70 11.09
N LEU A 62 -5.42 11.28 10.05
CA LEU A 62 -4.84 9.94 9.99
C LEU A 62 -3.62 9.81 10.93
N PRO A 63 -3.50 8.71 11.67
CA PRO A 63 -2.36 8.45 12.57
C PRO A 63 -1.08 8.03 11.81
N LEU A 64 -0.77 8.68 10.68
CA LEU A 64 0.39 8.41 9.83
C LEU A 64 1.55 9.36 10.15
N LYS A 65 2.70 8.82 10.54
CA LYS A 65 3.93 9.60 10.68
C LYS A 65 4.52 9.90 9.30
N ASP A 66 5.36 10.93 9.21
CA ASP A 66 6.00 11.30 7.94
C ASP A 66 6.86 10.17 7.35
N SER A 67 7.48 9.34 8.19
CA SER A 67 8.21 8.15 7.75
C SER A 67 7.31 7.10 7.11
N ASP A 68 6.09 6.93 7.61
CA ASP A 68 5.10 6.01 7.03
C ASP A 68 4.63 6.53 5.67
N LYS A 69 4.32 7.83 5.57
CA LYS A 69 3.93 8.48 4.31
C LYS A 69 5.02 8.34 3.25
N LYS A 70 6.26 8.67 3.61
CA LYS A 70 7.45 8.50 2.75
C LYS A 70 7.59 7.06 2.26
N SER A 71 7.40 6.07 3.14
CA SER A 71 7.48 4.66 2.78
C SER A 71 6.41 4.24 1.76
N ILE A 72 5.18 4.74 1.92
CA ILE A 72 4.08 4.52 0.96
C ILE A 72 4.42 5.17 -0.39
N GLU A 73 4.84 6.45 -0.38
CA GLU A 73 5.21 7.21 -1.58
C GLU A 73 6.34 6.52 -2.36
N ASP A 74 7.42 6.15 -1.68
CA ASP A 74 8.60 5.51 -2.30
C ASP A 74 8.23 4.17 -2.94
N TYR A 75 7.38 3.39 -2.26
CA TYR A 75 6.88 2.13 -2.82
C TYR A 75 6.05 2.34 -4.09
N LEU A 76 5.06 3.25 -4.04
CA LEU A 76 4.17 3.50 -5.17
C LEU A 76 4.96 4.09 -6.35
N HIS A 77 5.88 5.02 -6.09
CA HIS A 77 6.79 5.55 -7.09
C HIS A 77 7.60 4.44 -7.75
N SER A 78 8.25 3.59 -6.95
CA SER A 78 9.08 2.49 -7.46
C SER A 78 8.27 1.45 -8.24
N LYS A 79 7.03 1.17 -7.83
CA LYS A 79 6.20 0.12 -8.43
C LYS A 79 5.56 0.57 -9.75
N TYR A 80 5.06 1.79 -9.81
CA TYR A 80 4.31 2.29 -10.97
C TYR A 80 5.14 3.19 -11.88
N ASN A 81 6.33 3.63 -11.45
CA ASN A 81 7.23 4.50 -12.21
C ASN A 81 6.54 5.80 -12.71
N VAL A 82 5.73 6.39 -11.83
CA VAL A 82 5.02 7.65 -12.06
C VAL A 82 5.35 8.65 -10.97
N LYS A 83 5.07 9.93 -11.22
CA LYS A 83 5.25 10.97 -10.19
C LYS A 83 4.26 10.76 -9.06
N ILE A 84 4.70 10.99 -7.83
CA ILE A 84 3.84 11.02 -6.64
C ILE A 84 3.59 12.46 -6.24
N TYR A 85 2.32 12.78 -5.97
CA TYR A 85 1.89 14.05 -5.40
C TYR A 85 1.21 13.81 -4.05
N ASN A 86 1.21 14.85 -3.21
CA ASN A 86 0.44 14.91 -1.97
C ASN A 86 -0.53 16.08 -2.07
N LEU A 87 -1.45 16.01 -3.04
CA LEU A 87 -2.39 17.07 -3.40
C LEU A 87 -3.83 16.58 -3.28
N THR A 88 -4.73 17.46 -2.84
CA THR A 88 -6.18 17.21 -2.87
C THR A 88 -6.72 17.30 -4.30
N TYR A 89 -7.97 16.89 -4.51
CA TYR A 89 -8.63 17.04 -5.81
C TYR A 89 -8.60 18.48 -6.31
N GLU A 90 -8.95 19.44 -5.45
CA GLU A 90 -8.99 20.86 -5.80
C GLU A 90 -7.61 21.37 -6.22
N GLU A 91 -6.56 21.01 -5.48
CA GLU A 91 -5.19 21.38 -5.80
C GLU A 91 -4.72 20.76 -7.14
N LEU A 92 -5.14 19.53 -7.45
CA LEU A 92 -4.86 18.91 -8.76
C LEU A 92 -5.50 19.68 -9.92
N ILE A 93 -6.72 20.19 -9.74
CA ILE A 93 -7.37 21.02 -10.76
C ILE A 93 -6.65 22.36 -10.92
N GLU A 94 -6.31 23.03 -9.82
CA GLU A 94 -5.60 24.31 -9.84
C GLU A 94 -4.23 24.22 -10.51
N GLU A 95 -3.52 23.10 -10.33
CA GLU A 95 -2.21 22.83 -10.95
C GLU A 95 -2.32 22.35 -12.42
N GLY A 96 -3.53 22.26 -12.98
CA GLY A 96 -3.75 21.83 -14.37
C GLY A 96 -3.45 20.35 -14.63
N LEU A 97 -3.55 19.52 -13.59
CA LEU A 97 -3.30 18.08 -13.63
C LEU A 97 -4.55 17.26 -14.06
N SER A 98 -5.61 17.96 -14.47
CA SER A 98 -6.76 17.42 -15.19
C SER A 98 -6.57 17.46 -16.71
N GLU A 99 -7.38 16.67 -17.40
CA GLU A 99 -7.59 16.72 -18.85
C GLU A 99 -8.27 18.03 -19.26
N GLN A 100 -8.47 18.24 -20.57
CA GLN A 100 -9.20 19.43 -21.07
C GLN A 100 -10.59 19.60 -20.45
N SER A 101 -11.21 18.51 -20.00
CA SER A 101 -12.35 18.53 -19.09
C SER A 101 -11.87 18.42 -17.64
N GLU A 102 -12.22 19.40 -16.80
CA GLU A 102 -11.86 19.41 -15.37
C GLU A 102 -12.39 18.19 -14.59
N SER A 103 -13.31 17.41 -15.16
CA SER A 103 -13.89 16.21 -14.56
C SER A 103 -13.06 14.93 -14.73
N THR A 104 -11.84 15.00 -15.26
CA THR A 104 -10.98 13.83 -15.46
C THR A 104 -9.53 14.18 -15.19
N LEU A 105 -8.88 13.40 -14.32
CA LEU A 105 -7.47 13.53 -14.00
C LEU A 105 -6.59 12.82 -15.04
N LYS A 106 -5.41 13.40 -15.33
CA LYS A 106 -4.35 12.75 -16.11
C LYS A 106 -3.69 11.60 -15.31
N GLY A 107 -3.86 11.60 -14.00
CA GLY A 107 -3.42 10.55 -13.08
C GLY A 107 -4.58 9.92 -12.31
N ILE A 108 -4.28 9.39 -11.13
CA ILE A 108 -5.30 8.98 -10.15
C ILE A 108 -5.09 9.71 -8.83
N LEU A 109 -6.17 9.97 -8.12
CA LEU A 109 -6.19 10.41 -6.74
C LEU A 109 -6.56 9.22 -5.86
N LEU A 110 -5.75 8.95 -4.84
CA LEU A 110 -6.02 7.94 -3.83
C LEU A 110 -6.19 8.62 -2.49
N LYS A 111 -7.19 8.16 -1.73
CA LYS A 111 -7.49 8.71 -0.41
C LYS A 111 -7.75 7.59 0.58
N ILE A 112 -7.30 7.81 1.81
CA ILE A 112 -7.64 6.99 2.97
C ILE A 112 -8.77 7.71 3.70
N GLU A 113 -9.97 7.15 3.66
CA GLU A 113 -11.17 7.77 4.24
C GLU A 113 -11.29 7.46 5.73
N LYS A 114 -10.96 6.21 6.11
CA LYS A 114 -11.16 5.75 7.49
C LYS A 114 -10.25 4.59 7.84
N GLN A 115 -9.86 4.54 9.11
CA GLN A 115 -9.22 3.39 9.72
C GLN A 115 -10.03 2.91 10.93
N GLU A 116 -10.32 1.61 10.97
CA GLU A 116 -10.95 0.94 12.11
C GLU A 116 -10.05 -0.19 12.60
N LYS A 117 -9.48 -0.04 13.80
CA LYS A 117 -8.79 -1.16 14.46
C LYS A 117 -9.84 -2.18 14.91
N GLN A 118 -9.79 -3.38 14.37
CA GLN A 118 -10.71 -4.47 14.74
C GLN A 118 -10.11 -5.35 15.86
N SER A 119 -8.80 -5.58 15.83
CA SER A 119 -8.03 -6.26 16.88
C SER A 119 -6.54 -5.87 16.76
N ASP A 120 -5.65 -6.49 17.54
CA ASP A 120 -4.21 -6.23 17.42
C ASP A 120 -3.63 -6.67 16.07
N ASN A 121 -4.21 -7.71 15.46
CA ASN A 121 -3.73 -8.26 14.18
C ASN A 121 -4.70 -7.99 13.02
N ASN A 122 -5.80 -7.24 13.22
CA ASN A 122 -6.76 -6.95 12.17
C ASN A 122 -7.11 -5.47 12.11
N ILE A 123 -7.06 -4.93 10.91
CA ILE A 123 -7.37 -3.53 10.61
C ILE A 123 -8.29 -3.48 9.40
N ALA A 124 -9.34 -2.67 9.48
CA ALA A 124 -10.14 -2.32 8.32
C ALA A 124 -9.81 -0.90 7.88
N ILE A 125 -9.58 -0.73 6.59
CA ILE A 125 -9.21 0.54 5.97
C ILE A 125 -10.20 0.80 4.85
N GLU A 126 -10.85 1.95 4.92
CA GLU A 126 -11.70 2.45 3.84
C GLU A 126 -10.84 3.38 2.99
N VAL A 127 -10.73 3.05 1.72
CA VAL A 127 -9.91 3.76 0.74
C VAL A 127 -10.74 4.09 -0.50
N SER A 128 -10.41 5.19 -1.15
CA SER A 128 -11.06 5.60 -2.40
C SER A 128 -10.02 5.95 -3.47
N LYS A 129 -10.42 5.72 -4.72
CA LYS A 129 -9.67 5.99 -5.93
C LYS A 129 -10.57 6.81 -6.83
N TYR A 130 -10.08 7.96 -7.26
CA TYR A 130 -10.77 8.83 -8.20
C TYR A 130 -9.89 9.09 -9.41
N ARG A 131 -10.51 9.06 -10.59
CA ARG A 131 -9.93 9.60 -11.82
C ARG A 131 -10.92 10.50 -12.55
N ALA A 132 -12.18 10.08 -12.62
CA ALA A 132 -13.24 10.82 -13.27
C ALA A 132 -14.58 10.57 -12.57
N ASN A 133 -15.59 11.39 -12.87
CA ASN A 133 -16.93 11.27 -12.30
C ASN A 133 -17.54 9.86 -12.47
N GLU A 134 -17.35 9.20 -13.61
CA GLU A 134 -17.80 7.82 -13.87
C GLU A 134 -16.75 6.75 -13.48
N GLY A 135 -15.79 7.11 -12.64
CA GLY A 135 -14.60 6.30 -12.32
C GLY A 135 -14.16 6.39 -10.86
N ALA A 136 -15.05 6.75 -9.95
CA ALA A 136 -14.79 6.67 -8.52
C ALA A 136 -14.99 5.23 -8.01
N LEU A 137 -13.96 4.69 -7.37
CA LEU A 137 -13.98 3.37 -6.73
C LEU A 137 -13.62 3.53 -5.27
N SER A 138 -14.51 3.13 -4.38
CA SER A 138 -14.23 3.02 -2.95
C SER A 138 -14.13 1.54 -2.57
N ALA A 139 -13.35 1.20 -1.54
CA ALA A 139 -13.31 -0.14 -1.01
C ALA A 139 -13.10 -0.13 0.50
N LYS A 140 -13.78 -1.05 1.18
CA LYS A 140 -13.42 -1.44 2.54
C LYS A 140 -12.53 -2.67 2.47
N ILE A 141 -11.29 -2.52 2.93
CA ILE A 141 -10.27 -3.56 2.89
C ILE A 141 -9.91 -3.95 4.31
N THR A 142 -10.15 -5.21 4.67
CA THR A 142 -9.68 -5.77 5.94
C THR A 142 -8.37 -6.47 5.71
N LEU A 143 -7.37 -6.11 6.51
CA LEU A 143 -6.05 -6.71 6.50
C LEU A 143 -5.81 -7.48 7.79
N THR A 144 -5.13 -8.62 7.69
CA THR A 144 -4.68 -9.41 8.83
C THR A 144 -3.16 -9.50 8.83
N TYR A 145 -2.55 -9.34 10.01
CA TYR A 145 -1.12 -9.48 10.21
C TYR A 145 -0.77 -10.94 10.52
N GLU A 146 -0.10 -11.60 9.58
CA GLU A 146 0.27 -13.01 9.67
C GLU A 146 1.66 -13.25 9.06
N GLU A 147 2.47 -14.11 9.68
CA GLU A 147 3.80 -14.48 9.19
C GLU A 147 4.73 -13.28 8.94
N GLY A 148 4.60 -12.24 9.77
CA GLY A 148 5.45 -11.06 9.70
C GLY A 148 4.98 -9.99 8.70
N LYS A 149 3.83 -10.15 8.03
CA LYS A 149 3.35 -9.24 6.97
C LYS A 149 1.85 -8.99 7.05
N TRP A 150 1.41 -7.84 6.55
CA TRP A 150 -0.02 -7.57 6.35
C TRP A 150 -0.52 -8.19 5.05
N LYS A 151 -1.65 -8.90 5.10
CA LYS A 151 -2.28 -9.56 3.95
C LYS A 151 -3.76 -9.15 3.85
N VAL A 152 -4.28 -9.08 2.63
CA VAL A 152 -5.71 -8.84 2.39
C VAL A 152 -6.52 -10.05 2.83
N ALA A 153 -7.41 -9.86 3.80
CA ALA A 153 -8.33 -10.88 4.29
C ALA A 153 -9.70 -10.76 3.62
N THR A 154 -10.21 -9.53 3.50
CA THR A 154 -11.46 -9.25 2.76
C THR A 154 -11.33 -7.96 1.98
N HIS A 155 -11.91 -7.96 0.78
CA HIS A 155 -11.98 -6.80 -0.10
C HIS A 155 -13.43 -6.61 -0.55
N THR A 156 -14.04 -5.48 -0.18
CA THR A 156 -15.41 -5.14 -0.56
C THR A 156 -15.41 -3.84 -1.35
N PRO A 157 -15.38 -3.89 -2.69
CA PRO A 157 -15.39 -2.71 -3.54
C PRO A 157 -16.82 -2.19 -3.73
N THR A 158 -16.94 -0.87 -3.78
CA THR A 158 -18.16 -0.13 -4.08
C THR A 158 -17.83 0.85 -5.20
N ARG A 159 -18.47 0.69 -6.37
CA ARG A 159 -18.43 1.70 -7.43
C ARG A 159 -19.54 2.69 -7.17
N GLU A 160 -19.20 3.96 -7.08
CA GLU A 160 -20.17 5.04 -7.06
C GLU A 160 -20.64 5.25 -8.51
N SER A 161 -21.95 5.17 -8.75
CA SER A 161 -22.60 5.24 -10.07
C SER A 161 -23.46 6.48 -10.21
#